data_AF-A0A969GEB0-F1
#
_entry.id   AF-A0A969GEB0-F1
#
_cell.length_a   1.000
_cell.length_b   1.000
_cell.length_c   1.000
_cell.angle_alpha   90.00
_cell.angle_beta   90.00
_cell.angle_gamma   90.00
#
_symmetry.space_group_name_H-M   'P 1'
#
loop_
_entity.id
_entity.type
_entity.pdbx_description
1 polymer ?
#
loop_
_entity_poly.entity_id
_entity_poly.type
_entity_poly.pdbx_seq_one_letter_code
_entity_poly.pdbx_strand_id
1 'polypeptide(L)'
;MSDIPNPQIELAYQYIQNTNTNIFLTGKAGTGKTTFLHRIKHESIKRLAVVAPTGVAAINAKGMTIHSLFQLPFGAFIPGTKI
;
A
#
# COMPACT_ATOMS: atom_id res chain seq x y z
N MET A 1 15.04 -23.85 -5.13
CA MET A 1 14.81 -22.64 -5.94
C MET A 1 15.72 -21.58 -5.36
N SER A 2 16.64 -21.01 -6.12
CA SER A 2 17.59 -20.01 -5.58
C SER A 2 16.84 -18.75 -5.19
N ASP A 3 16.54 -18.59 -3.90
CA ASP A 3 16.13 -17.33 -3.30
C ASP A 3 17.33 -16.38 -3.37
N ILE A 4 17.56 -15.82 -4.55
CA ILE A 4 18.44 -14.67 -4.68
C ILE A 4 17.76 -13.58 -3.83
N PRO A 5 18.41 -13.10 -2.75
CA PRO A 5 17.84 -12.03 -1.96
C PRO A 5 17.53 -10.87 -2.90
N ASN A 6 16.31 -10.31 -2.82
CA ASN A 6 15.98 -9.10 -3.55
C ASN A 6 16.37 -7.91 -2.65
N PRO A 7 17.59 -7.34 -2.80
CA PRO A 7 18.08 -6.32 -1.89
C PRO A 7 17.22 -5.06 -1.92
N GLN A 8 16.55 -4.78 -3.04
CA GLN A 8 15.66 -3.62 -3.17
C GLN A 8 14.40 -3.77 -2.31
N ILE A 9 13.82 -4.98 -2.26
CA ILE A 9 12.66 -5.28 -1.41
C ILE A 9 13.03 -5.26 0.07
N GLU A 10 14.20 -5.80 0.43
CA GLU A 10 14.65 -5.74 1.81
C GLU A 10 14.96 -4.30 2.24
N LEU A 11 15.60 -3.51 1.38
CA LEU A 11 15.80 -2.08 1.63
C LEU A 11 14.46 -1.37 1.85
N ALA A 12 13.47 -1.58 0.97
CA ALA A 12 12.15 -1.00 1.13
C ALA A 12 11.49 -1.42 2.46
N TYR A 13 11.64 -2.67 2.88
CA TYR A 13 11.15 -3.15 4.17
C TYR A 13 11.80 -2.41 5.34
N GLN A 14 13.13 -2.26 5.32
CA GLN A 14 13.87 -1.54 6.36
C GLN A 14 13.47 -0.07 6.45
N TYR A 15 13.23 0.61 5.32
CA TYR A 15 12.69 1.97 5.34
C TYR A 15 11.30 2.02 5.99
N ILE A 16 10.40 1.08 5.65
CA ILE A 16 9.06 1.00 6.24
C ILE A 16 9.12 0.76 7.74
N GLN A 17 10.00 -0.13 8.22
CA GLN A 17 10.11 -0.45 9.64
C GLN A 17 10.77 0.67 10.45
N ASN A 18 11.91 1.18 9.98
CA ASN A 18 12.80 1.97 10.83
C ASN A 18 12.69 3.48 10.60
N THR A 19 11.94 3.93 9.59
CA THR A 19 11.82 5.36 9.25
C THR A 19 10.36 5.79 9.12
N ASN A 20 10.13 7.10 9.03
CA ASN A 20 8.81 7.68 8.71
C ASN A 20 8.78 8.30 7.32
N THR A 21 9.64 7.83 6.41
CA THR A 21 9.77 8.37 5.06
C THR A 21 8.70 7.78 4.13
N ASN A 22 8.19 8.61 3.22
CA ASN A 22 7.27 8.16 2.16
C ASN A 22 8.03 7.39 1.08
N ILE A 23 7.53 6.22 0.69
CA ILE A 23 8.15 5.35 -0.32
C ILE A 23 7.19 5.13 -1.47
N PHE A 24 7.68 5.28 -2.69
CA PHE A 24 6.98 4.85 -3.89
C PHE A 24 7.61 3.59 -4.47
N LEU A 25 6.94 2.44 -4.31
CA LEU A 25 7.39 1.16 -4.85
C LEU A 25 6.66 0.84 -6.15
N THR A 26 7.42 0.71 -7.24
CA THR A 26 6.91 0.33 -8.56
C THR A 26 7.57 -0.95 -9.08
N GLY A 27 7.00 -1.53 -10.12
CA GLY A 27 7.53 -2.74 -10.78
C GLY A 27 6.53 -3.32 -11.77
N LYS A 28 7.03 -4.12 -12.73
CA LYS A 28 6.20 -4.80 -13.74
C LYS A 28 5.19 -5.78 -13.11
N ALA A 29 4.21 -6.25 -13.88
CA ALA A 29 3.33 -7.33 -13.43
C ALA A 29 4.17 -8.57 -13.04
N GLY A 30 3.75 -9.30 -12.01
CA GLY A 30 4.46 -10.50 -11.53
C GLY A 30 5.70 -10.24 -10.67
N THR A 31 6.08 -9.01 -10.37
CA THR A 31 7.30 -8.70 -9.57
C THR A 31 7.12 -8.78 -8.05
N GLY A 32 6.12 -9.53 -7.55
CA GLY A 32 5.97 -9.77 -6.10
C GLY A 32 5.48 -8.60 -5.24
N LYS A 33 4.97 -7.50 -5.81
CA LYS A 33 4.47 -6.34 -5.04
C LYS A 33 3.37 -6.70 -4.03
N THR A 34 2.41 -7.54 -4.42
CA THR A 34 1.34 -7.99 -3.53
C THR A 34 1.89 -8.89 -2.42
N THR A 35 2.85 -9.77 -2.73
CA THR A 35 3.57 -10.58 -1.74
C THR A 35 4.28 -9.70 -0.72
N PHE A 36 4.94 -8.63 -1.18
CA PHE A 36 5.60 -7.67 -0.32
C PHE A 36 4.62 -6.93 0.61
N LEU A 37 3.47 -6.50 0.08
CA LEU A 37 2.40 -5.90 0.90
C LEU A 37 1.91 -6.85 2.00
N HIS A 38 1.74 -8.15 1.69
CA HIS A 38 1.35 -9.14 2.69
C HIS A 38 2.42 -9.35 3.76
N ARG A 39 3.71 -9.36 3.38
CA ARG A 39 4.83 -9.42 4.32
C ARG A 39 4.79 -8.24 5.30
N ILE A 40 4.65 -7.01 4.79
CA ILE A 40 4.54 -5.81 5.63
C ILE A 40 3.35 -5.94 6.60
N LYS A 41 2.18 -6.36 6.11
CA LYS A 41 0.98 -6.51 6.95
C LYS A 41 1.16 -7.55 8.07
N HIS A 42 1.95 -8.60 7.84
CA HIS A 42 2.16 -9.69 8.80
C HIS A 42 3.28 -9.40 9.79
N GLU A 43 4.38 -8.80 9.35
CA GLU A 43 5.61 -8.67 10.14
C GLU A 43 5.78 -7.29 10.79
N SER A 44 5.11 -6.25 10.27
CA SER A 44 5.28 -4.89 10.77
C SER A 44 4.62 -4.69 12.12
N ILE A 45 5.35 -4.06 13.05
CA ILE A 45 4.81 -3.64 14.37
C ILE A 45 4.06 -2.30 14.30
N LYS A 46 4.16 -1.57 13.18
CA LYS A 46 3.46 -0.29 12.99
C LYS A 46 1.96 -0.53 12.83
N ARG A 47 1.15 0.42 13.32
CA ARG A 47 -0.27 0.47 12.99
C ARG A 47 -0.43 0.74 11.50
N LEU A 48 -1.13 -0.14 10.80
CA LEU A 48 -1.27 -0.11 9.35
C LEU A 48 -2.74 0.06 8.94
N ALA A 49 -2.97 0.90 7.95
CA ALA A 49 -4.19 0.94 7.16
C ALA A 49 -3.84 0.66 5.71
N VAL A 50 -4.52 -0.30 5.08
CA VAL A 50 -4.30 -0.66 3.68
C VAL A 50 -5.46 -0.11 2.85
N VAL A 51 -5.14 0.80 1.93
CA VAL A 51 -6.13 1.41 1.04
C VAL A 51 -5.81 1.18 -0.43
N ALA A 52 -6.84 1.16 -1.26
CA ALA A 52 -6.73 1.09 -2.71
C ALA A 52 -7.77 2.00 -3.41
N PRO A 53 -7.54 2.41 -4.66
CA PRO A 53 -8.46 3.29 -5.38
C PRO A 53 -9.76 2.60 -5.85
N THR A 54 -9.73 1.29 -6.09
CA THR A 54 -10.89 0.51 -6.56
C THR A 54 -11.25 -0.64 -5.63
N GLY A 55 -12.51 -1.07 -5.66
CA GLY A 55 -13.02 -2.15 -4.81
C GLY A 55 -12.28 -3.48 -5.01
N VAL A 56 -12.05 -3.89 -6.26
CA VAL A 56 -11.32 -5.14 -6.58
C VAL A 56 -9.90 -5.12 -6.02
N ALA A 57 -9.19 -3.98 -6.15
CA ALA A 57 -7.84 -3.84 -5.61
C ALA A 57 -7.83 -3.86 -4.07
N ALA A 58 -8.82 -3.22 -3.44
CA ALA A 58 -8.97 -3.23 -1.98
C ALA A 58 -9.19 -4.65 -1.44
N ILE A 59 -10.07 -5.42 -2.10
CA ILE A 59 -10.33 -6.82 -1.75
C ILE A 59 -9.05 -7.66 -1.86
N ASN A 60 -8.34 -7.55 -2.98
CA ASN A 60 -7.10 -8.30 -3.21
C ASN A 60 -6.01 -7.95 -2.18
N ALA A 61 -5.95 -6.69 -1.75
CA ALA A 61 -5.03 -6.22 -0.72
C ALA A 61 -5.48 -6.54 0.72
N LYS A 62 -6.67 -7.13 0.92
CA LYS A 62 -7.32 -7.30 2.23
C LYS A 62 -7.39 -5.98 3.01
N GLY A 63 -7.78 -4.92 2.31
CA GLY A 63 -7.92 -3.56 2.82
C GLY A 63 -9.28 -2.97 2.45
N MET A 64 -9.34 -1.65 2.32
CA MET A 64 -10.55 -0.93 1.95
C MET A 64 -10.29 0.11 0.86
N THR A 65 -11.35 0.70 0.31
CA THR A 65 -11.15 1.78 -0.66
C THR A 65 -10.77 3.08 0.04
N ILE A 66 -10.05 3.97 -0.65
CA ILE A 66 -9.74 5.33 -0.15
C ILE A 66 -11.05 6.05 0.22
N HIS A 67 -12.08 5.97 -0.63
CA HIS A 67 -13.41 6.54 -0.36
C HIS A 67 -14.00 6.03 0.95
N SER A 68 -14.01 4.71 1.17
CA SER A 68 -14.59 4.12 2.39
C SER A 68 -13.79 4.41 3.66
N LEU A 69 -12.45 4.48 3.61
CA LEU A 69 -11.67 4.76 4.83
C LEU A 69 -11.87 6.20 5.29
N PHE A 70 -11.82 7.14 4.34
CA PHE A 70 -11.83 8.57 4.61
C PHE A 70 -13.21 9.21 4.46
N GLN A 71 -14.26 8.40 4.21
CA GLN A 71 -15.64 8.86 3.96
C GLN A 71 -15.72 9.93 2.87
N LEU A 72 -14.92 9.78 1.80
CA LEU A 72 -14.88 10.73 0.71
C LEU A 72 -16.02 10.48 -0.27
N PRO A 73 -16.74 11.53 -0.70
CA PRO A 73 -17.73 11.41 -1.77
C PRO A 73 -17.05 11.07 -3.10
N PHE A 74 -17.80 10.49 -4.02
CA PHE A 74 -17.35 10.34 -5.40
C PHE A 74 -17.42 11.69 -6.12
N GLY A 75 -16.39 11.98 -6.92
CA GLY A 75 -16.31 13.21 -7.70
C GLY A 75 -15.04 14.01 -7.40
N ALA A 76 -14.82 15.05 -8.20
CA ALA A 76 -13.71 15.96 -7.95
C ALA A 76 -14.01 16.84 -6.73
N PHE A 77 -13.00 17.06 -5.89
CA PHE A 77 -13.08 18.09 -4.88
C PHE A 77 -12.85 19.45 -5.55
N ILE A 78 -13.91 20.26 -5.64
CA ILE A 78 -13.84 21.61 -6.21
C ILE A 78 -13.70 22.61 -5.06
N PRO A 79 -12.54 23.29 -4.93
CA PRO A 79 -12.35 24.30 -3.90
C PRO A 79 -13.46 25.36 -3.93
N GLY A 80 -14.05 25.66 -2.78
CA GLY A 80 -15.13 26.65 -2.65
C GLY A 80 -16.56 26.10 -2.76
N THR A 81 -16.73 24.82 -3.09
CA THR A 81 -18.04 24.16 -3.02
C THR A 81 -18.28 23.69 -1.59
N LYS A 82 -19.39 24.11 -0.97
CA LYS A 82 -19.80 23.54 0.33
C LYS A 82 -20.22 22.08 0.08
N ILE A 83 -19.48 21.17 0.70
CA ILE A 83 -19.88 19.76 0.89
C ILE A 83 -21.07 19.68 1.84
#